data_AF-A0A564Q4G6-F1
#
_entry.id   AF-A0A564Q4G6-F1
#
_cell.length_a   1.000
_cell.length_b   1.000
_cell.length_c   1.000
_cell.angle_alpha   90.00
_cell.angle_beta   90.00
_cell.angle_gamma   90.00
#
_symmetry.space_group_name_H-M   'P 1'
#
loop_
_entity.id
_entity.type
_entity.pdbx_description
1 polymer ?
#
loop_
_entity_poly.entity_id
_entity_poly.type
_entity_poly.pdbx_seq_one_letter_code
_entity_poly.pdbx_strand_id
1 'polypeptide(L)'
;MKDPIKIEFKPDLTCCVGCMAERYYWKLADEYMISLDDEPEVEEKIEMLRTFLEEYNMEKIRSETEELLIKGKEPTVILEGNSEKLKVEIR
;
A
#
# COMPACT_ATOMS: atom_id res chain seq x y z
N MET A 1 -0.95 11.20 20.46
CA MET A 1 -0.31 10.57 19.30
C MET A 1 -1.40 9.81 18.58
N LYS A 2 -1.73 10.19 17.34
CA LYS A 2 -2.64 9.37 16.52
C LYS A 2 -1.90 8.05 16.24
N ASP A 3 -2.60 6.92 16.31
CA ASP A 3 -2.03 5.63 15.95
C ASP A 3 -1.50 5.66 14.51
N PRO A 4 -0.37 4.99 14.19
CA PRO A 4 0.17 4.97 12.84
C PRO A 4 -0.84 4.33 11.88
N ILE A 5 -1.01 4.92 10.71
CA ILE A 5 -1.88 4.36 9.67
C ILE A 5 -1.24 3.08 9.16
N LYS A 6 -2.09 2.07 8.94
CA LYS A 6 -1.67 0.76 8.44
C LYS A 6 -2.47 0.37 7.21
N ILE A 7 -1.79 -0.06 6.15
CA ILE A 7 -2.38 -0.64 4.94
C ILE A 7 -1.75 -2.00 4.72
N GLU A 8 -2.58 -3.01 4.45
CA GLU A 8 -2.12 -4.38 4.22
C GLU A 8 -2.52 -4.84 2.81
N PHE A 9 -1.55 -5.39 2.09
CA PHE A 9 -1.75 -6.02 0.79
C PHE A 9 -1.41 -7.49 0.87
N LYS A 10 -2.30 -8.32 0.32
CA LYS A 10 -2.11 -9.76 0.18
C LYS A 10 -1.99 -10.09 -1.30
N PRO A 11 -0.80 -9.90 -1.90
CA PRO A 11 -0.62 -10.15 -3.32
C PRO A 11 -0.78 -11.64 -3.62
N ASP A 12 -1.26 -11.91 -4.83
CA ASP A 12 -1.34 -13.25 -5.39
C ASP A 12 -0.73 -13.27 -6.79
N LEU A 13 -0.82 -14.42 -7.47
CA LEU A 13 -0.28 -14.60 -8.82
C LEU A 13 -1.04 -13.79 -9.90
N THR A 14 -2.17 -13.18 -9.57
CA THR A 14 -3.04 -12.43 -10.50
C THR A 14 -2.92 -10.91 -10.33
N CYS A 15 -2.67 -10.43 -9.11
CA CYS A 15 -2.48 -9.02 -8.81
C CYS A 15 -1.38 -8.88 -7.75
N CYS A 16 -0.22 -8.40 -8.19
CA CYS A 16 0.90 -8.11 -7.32
C CYS A 16 0.62 -6.89 -6.43
N VAL A 17 1.52 -6.64 -5.47
CA VAL A 17 1.38 -5.52 -4.54
C VAL A 17 1.24 -4.17 -5.23
N GLY A 18 1.93 -3.92 -6.35
CA GLY A 18 1.80 -2.68 -7.11
C GLY A 18 0.41 -2.52 -7.73
N CYS A 19 -0.12 -3.59 -8.34
CA CYS A 19 -1.50 -3.64 -8.86
C CYS A 19 -2.54 -3.35 -7.76
N MET A 20 -2.36 -3.94 -6.57
CA MET A 20 -3.27 -3.70 -5.44
C MET A 20 -3.15 -2.26 -4.92
N ALA A 21 -1.93 -1.74 -4.80
CA ALA A 21 -1.66 -0.39 -4.30
C ALA A 21 -2.19 0.69 -5.24
N GLU A 22 -1.99 0.56 -6.56
CA GLU A 22 -2.59 1.48 -7.55
C GLU A 22 -4.11 1.49 -7.49
N ARG A 23 -4.73 0.30 -7.45
CA ARG A 23 -6.19 0.20 -7.33
C ARG A 23 -6.70 0.87 -6.07
N TYR A 24 -5.99 0.69 -4.96
CA TYR A 24 -6.39 1.27 -3.69
C TYR A 24 -6.18 2.80 -3.68
N TYR A 25 -5.08 3.28 -4.27
CA TYR A 25 -4.83 4.69 -4.47
C TYR A 25 -5.97 5.36 -5.24
N TRP A 26 -6.33 4.82 -6.41
CA TRP A 26 -7.40 5.40 -7.23
C TRP A 26 -8.76 5.34 -6.54
N LYS A 27 -9.05 4.24 -5.84
CA LYS A 27 -10.28 4.14 -5.04
C LYS A 27 -10.35 5.26 -3.99
N LEU A 28 -9.28 5.48 -3.23
CA LEU A 28 -9.26 6.52 -2.20
C LEU A 28 -9.29 7.93 -2.81
N ALA A 29 -8.61 8.15 -3.93
CA ALA A 29 -8.64 9.42 -4.64
C ALA A 29 -10.05 9.75 -5.13
N ASP A 30 -10.76 8.77 -5.70
CA ASP A 30 -12.15 8.93 -6.13
C ASP A 30 -13.08 9.22 -4.94
N GLU A 31 -12.92 8.48 -3.83
CA GLU A 31 -13.68 8.70 -2.58
C GLU A 31 -13.43 10.11 -2.02
N TYR A 32 -12.17 10.55 -1.96
CA TYR A 32 -11.79 11.87 -1.48
C TYR A 32 -12.35 13.00 -2.35
N MET A 33 -12.35 12.84 -3.68
CA MET A 33 -12.91 13.83 -4.59
C MET A 33 -14.43 14.01 -4.45
N ILE A 34 -15.14 12.97 -4.02
CA ILE A 34 -16.60 13.00 -3.84
C ILE A 34 -17.00 13.46 -2.43
N SER A 35 -16.09 13.34 -1.46
CA SER A 35 -16.35 13.74 -0.08
C SER A 35 -16.55 15.25 0.04
N LEU A 36 -17.54 15.65 0.85
CA LEU A 36 -17.78 17.03 1.23
C LEU A 36 -17.11 17.39 2.56
N ASP A 37 -16.61 16.38 3.27
CA ASP A 37 -15.98 16.51 4.57
C ASP A 37 -14.45 16.48 4.43
N ASP A 38 -13.78 17.13 5.37
CA ASP A 38 -12.34 17.02 5.51
C ASP A 38 -12.02 15.61 6.05
N GLU A 39 -11.35 14.79 5.23
CA GLU A 39 -10.95 13.42 5.57
C GLU A 39 -9.41 13.28 5.66
N PRO A 40 -8.76 13.83 6.71
CA PRO A 40 -7.30 13.80 6.84
C PRO A 40 -6.68 12.40 6.80
N GLU A 41 -7.41 11.38 7.27
CA GLU A 41 -6.91 10.00 7.23
C GLU A 41 -6.90 9.42 5.81
N VAL A 42 -7.84 9.82 4.96
CA VAL A 42 -7.89 9.41 3.55
C VAL A 42 -6.78 10.10 2.77
N GLU A 43 -6.61 11.41 2.96
CA GLU A 43 -5.50 12.17 2.37
C GLU A 43 -4.13 11.57 2.75
N GLU A 44 -3.94 11.24 4.03
CA GLU A 44 -2.72 10.60 4.51
C GLU A 44 -2.48 9.22 3.88
N LYS A 45 -3.53 8.40 3.72
CA LYS A 45 -3.42 7.10 3.02
C LYS A 45 -3.07 7.29 1.55
N ILE A 46 -3.64 8.29 0.88
CA ILE A 46 -3.35 8.62 -0.52
C ILE A 46 -1.87 8.97 -0.68
N GLU A 47 -1.34 9.85 0.17
CA GLU A 47 0.08 10.23 0.14
C GLU A 47 0.99 9.04 0.48
N MET A 48 0.65 8.22 1.48
CA MET A 48 1.41 6.99 1.77
C MET A 48 1.47 6.05 0.56
N LEU A 49 0.36 5.85 -0.15
CA LEU A 49 0.31 5.01 -1.35
C LEU A 49 1.09 5.63 -2.50
N ARG A 50 1.04 6.94 -2.66
CA ARG A 50 1.81 7.68 -3.65
C ARG A 50 3.32 7.53 -3.41
N THR A 51 3.79 7.80 -2.20
CA THR A 51 5.20 7.58 -1.80
C THR A 51 5.61 6.13 -2.01
N PHE A 52 4.75 5.18 -1.65
CA PHE A 52 5.01 3.76 -1.89
C PHE A 52 5.20 3.47 -3.39
N LEU A 53 4.31 3.95 -4.25
CA LEU A 53 4.35 3.73 -5.69
C LEU A 53 5.52 4.45 -6.39
N GLU A 54 5.89 5.65 -5.93
CA GLU A 54 6.90 6.49 -6.56
C GLU A 54 8.33 6.23 -6.06
N GLU A 55 8.53 5.96 -4.76
CA GLU A 55 9.85 5.97 -4.14
C GLU A 55 10.39 4.59 -3.76
N TYR A 56 9.53 3.58 -3.58
CA TYR A 56 9.97 2.24 -3.20
C TYR A 56 10.33 1.40 -4.42
N ASN A 57 11.30 0.50 -4.25
CA ASN A 57 11.70 -0.43 -5.29
C ASN A 57 10.64 -1.53 -5.47
N MET A 58 9.62 -1.26 -6.29
CA MET A 58 8.53 -2.18 -6.58
C MET A 58 8.99 -3.48 -7.22
N GLU A 59 10.02 -3.44 -8.05
CA GLU A 59 10.58 -4.65 -8.68
C GLU A 59 11.10 -5.61 -7.61
N LYS A 60 11.82 -5.08 -6.61
CA LYS A 60 12.33 -5.87 -5.48
C LYS A 60 11.19 -6.46 -4.65
N ILE A 61 10.20 -5.65 -4.26
CA ILE A 61 9.08 -6.11 -3.42
C ILE A 61 8.25 -7.16 -4.17
N ARG A 62 8.02 -6.97 -5.47
CA ARG A 62 7.35 -7.96 -6.31
C ARG A 62 8.14 -9.26 -6.38
N SER A 63 9.45 -9.20 -6.61
CA SER A 63 10.30 -10.39 -6.64
C SER A 63 10.25 -11.16 -5.32
N GLU A 64 10.35 -10.47 -4.18
CA GLU A 64 10.32 -11.09 -2.86
C GLU A 64 8.97 -11.75 -2.56
N THR A 65 7.86 -11.08 -2.89
CA THR A 65 6.50 -11.65 -2.72
C THR A 65 6.24 -12.82 -3.66
N GLU A 66 6.66 -12.73 -4.92
CA GLU A 66 6.50 -13.79 -5.92
C GLU A 66 7.30 -15.05 -5.53
N GLU A 67 8.52 -14.89 -5.01
CA GLU A 67 9.30 -16.01 -4.47
C GLU A 67 8.60 -16.73 -3.32
N LEU A 68 7.93 -15.99 -2.43
CA LEU A 68 7.17 -16.56 -1.32
C LEU A 68 5.94 -17.32 -1.83
N LEU A 69 5.21 -16.75 -2.79
CA LEU A 69 4.06 -17.39 -3.44
C LEU A 69 4.43 -18.70 -4.13
N ILE A 70 5.54 -18.73 -4.88
CA ILE A 70 6.03 -19.95 -5.56
C ILE A 70 6.42 -21.04 -4.54
N LYS A 71 6.87 -20.65 -3.35
CA LYS A 71 7.16 -21.57 -2.22
C LYS A 71 5.89 -22.03 -1.47
N GLY A 72 4.70 -21.66 -1.95
CA GLY A 72 3.41 -22.00 -1.34
C GLY A 72 3.09 -21.19 -0.08
N LYS A 73 3.74 -20.03 0.12
CA LYS A 73 3.45 -19.12 1.23
C LYS A 73 2.48 -18.03 0.78
N GLU A 74 1.82 -17.40 1.75
CA GLU A 74 0.89 -16.30 1.54
C GLU A 74 1.48 -14.99 2.10
N PRO A 75 2.30 -14.27 1.32
CA PRO A 75 2.96 -13.08 1.82
C PRO A 75 1.95 -11.96 2.09
N THR A 76 2.23 -11.14 3.10
CA THR A 76 1.51 -9.88 3.35
C THR A 76 2.49 -8.72 3.32
N VAL A 77 2.23 -7.72 2.47
CA VAL A 77 2.98 -6.45 2.45
C VAL A 77 2.25 -5.45 3.32
N ILE A 78 2.95 -4.86 4.28
CA ILE A 78 2.41 -3.92 5.26
C ILE A 78 3.07 -2.56 5.06
N LEU A 79 2.25 -1.55 4.83
CA LEU A 79 2.62 -0.13 4.91
C LEU A 79 2.20 0.37 6.29
N GLU A 80 3.14 0.91 7.07
CA GLU A 80 2.87 1.44 8.40
C GLU A 80 3.54 2.80 8.59
N GLY A 81 2.78 3.79 9.05
CA GLY A 81 3.30 5.12 9.37
C GLY A 81 2.42 6.25 8.88
N ASN A 82 3.04 7.21 8.19
CA ASN A 82 2.42 8.38 7.58
C ASN A 82 3.24 8.77 6.33
N SER A 83 2.82 9.84 5.65
CA SER A 83 3.46 10.42 4.46
C SER A 83 4.91 10.84 4.68
N GLU A 84 5.29 11.27 5.89
CA GLU A 84 6.67 11.65 6.20
C GLU A 84 7.59 10.45 6.50
N LYS A 85 7.02 9.40 7.10
CA LYS A 85 7.77 8.23 7.57
C LYS A 85 6.98 6.96 7.30
N LEU A 86 7.20 6.44 6.09
CA LEU A 86 6.64 5.17 5.67
C LEU A 86 7.58 4.01 6.01
N LYS A 87 7.05 2.99 6.66
CA LYS A 87 7.73 1.69 6.85
C LYS A 87 7.04 0.65 5.99
N VAL A 88 7.83 -0.15 5.27
CA VAL A 88 7.35 -1.27 4.45
C VAL A 88 7.93 -2.58 4.97
N GLU A 89 7.07 -3.56 5.20
CA GLU A 89 7.43 -4.88 5.71
C GLU A 89 6.74 -5.98 4.89
N ILE A 90 7.43 -7.10 4.65
CA ILE A 90 6.86 -8.30 4.05
C ILE A 90 6.85 -9.39 5.13
N ARG A 91 5.69 -10.00 5.36
CA ARG A 91 5.49 -11.12 6.29
C ARG A 91 5.14 -12.40 5.57
#